data_AF-A7RLY1-F1
#
_entry.id   AF-A7RLY1-F1
#
_cell.length_a   1.000
_cell.length_b   1.000
_cell.length_c   1.000
_cell.angle_alpha   90.00
_cell.angle_beta   90.00
_cell.angle_gamma   90.00
#
_symmetry.space_group_name_H-M   'P 1'
#
loop_
_entity.id
_entity.type
_entity.pdbx_description
1 polymer ?
#
loop_
_entity_poly.entity_id
_entity_poly.type
_entity_poly.pdbx_seq_one_letter_code
_entity_poly.pdbx_strand_id
1 'polypeptide(L)'
;IQCILQDVGSNIATPRETSRQDKIKRTEFSEMHVPILERWIDEYHNQLPALTNFILPSGGKASSLLHVARTVCRRAERRVVPLVTSGSVDPNVGKFLNRLSDFLFTAARFAAKTEGREEKIYHRVDPS
;
A
#
# COMPACT_ATOMS: atom_id res chain seq x y z
N ILE A 1 0.88 -10.74 -1.84
CA ILE A 1 1.48 -9.38 -1.80
C ILE A 1 2.98 -9.40 -2.10
N GLN A 2 3.81 -10.14 -1.37
CA GLN A 2 5.26 -10.12 -1.60
C GLN A 2 5.68 -10.56 -3.02
N CYS A 3 5.05 -11.58 -3.60
CA CYS A 3 5.30 -11.94 -5.01
C CYS A 3 4.97 -10.78 -5.97
N ILE A 4 3.83 -10.12 -5.78
CA ILE A 4 3.45 -8.96 -6.60
C ILE A 4 4.46 -7.81 -6.42
N LEU A 5 5.04 -7.65 -5.23
CA LEU A 5 6.11 -6.66 -5.02
C LEU A 5 7.41 -7.01 -5.77
N GLN A 6 7.68 -8.30 -6.00
CA GLN A 6 8.78 -8.74 -6.88
C GLN A 6 8.49 -8.36 -8.34
N ASP A 7 7.23 -8.50 -8.78
CA ASP A 7 6.80 -8.11 -10.13
C ASP A 7 6.86 -6.58 -10.31
N VAL A 8 6.44 -5.82 -9.28
CA VAL A 8 6.62 -4.36 -9.21
C VAL A 8 8.10 -3.99 -9.41
N GLY A 9 9.01 -4.65 -8.68
CA GLY A 9 10.45 -4.42 -8.81
C GLY A 9 10.97 -4.72 -10.21
N SER A 10 10.50 -5.81 -10.82
CA SER A 10 10.87 -6.23 -12.17
C SER A 10 10.41 -5.22 -13.24
N ASN A 11 9.20 -4.67 -13.10
CA ASN A 11 8.68 -3.62 -13.97
C ASN A 11 9.48 -2.31 -13.83
N ILE A 12 9.76 -1.88 -12.60
CA ILE A 12 10.55 -0.65 -12.34
C ILE A 12 11.98 -0.80 -12.88
N ALA A 13 12.59 -1.98 -12.75
CA ALA A 13 13.93 -2.26 -13.26
C ALA A 13 14.00 -2.41 -14.79
N THR A 14 12.87 -2.34 -15.49
CA THR A 14 12.76 -2.45 -16.95
C THR A 14 12.12 -1.18 -17.53
N PRO A 15 12.86 -0.05 -17.61
CA PRO A 15 12.30 1.21 -18.09
C PRO A 15 11.76 1.08 -19.52
N ARG A 16 10.51 1.52 -19.74
CA ARG A 16 9.79 1.34 -21.02
C ARG A 16 10.41 2.12 -22.18
N GLU A 17 11.11 3.21 -21.90
CA GLU A 17 11.73 4.07 -22.91
C GLU A 17 13.02 3.48 -23.51
N THR A 18 13.77 2.72 -22.72
CA THR A 18 15.13 2.25 -23.10
C THR A 18 15.22 0.74 -23.26
N SER A 19 14.21 0.00 -22.80
CA SER A 19 14.19 -1.47 -22.84
C SER A 19 13.64 -2.01 -24.15
N ARG A 20 14.15 -3.18 -24.57
CA ARG A 20 13.62 -3.91 -25.73
C ARG A 20 12.18 -4.36 -25.48
N GLN A 21 11.36 -4.37 -26.53
CA GLN A 21 9.93 -4.71 -26.44
C GLN A 21 9.65 -6.08 -25.79
N ASP A 22 10.47 -7.09 -26.06
CA ASP A 22 10.29 -8.43 -25.48
C ASP A 22 10.54 -8.45 -23.96
N LYS A 23 11.44 -7.61 -23.45
CA LYS A 23 11.66 -7.46 -22.01
C LYS A 23 10.47 -6.78 -21.35
N ILE A 24 9.95 -5.71 -21.97
CA ILE A 24 8.77 -4.99 -21.49
C ILE A 24 7.56 -5.93 -21.38
N LYS A 25 7.35 -6.79 -22.39
CA LYS A 25 6.29 -7.82 -22.37
C LYS A 25 6.44 -8.83 -21.22
N ARG A 26 7.67 -9.25 -20.89
CA ARG A 26 7.93 -10.20 -19.80
C ARG A 26 7.73 -9.60 -18.41
N THR A 27 7.83 -8.28 -18.29
CA THR A 27 7.64 -7.55 -17.03
C THR A 27 6.32 -6.79 -17.02
N GLU A 28 5.35 -7.21 -17.83
CA GLU A 28 4.00 -6.63 -17.83
C GLU A 28 3.37 -6.75 -16.44
N PHE A 29 2.67 -5.70 -16.02
CA PHE A 29 2.08 -5.64 -14.69
C PHE A 29 0.56 -5.70 -14.79
N SER A 30 -0.05 -6.72 -14.17
CA SER A 30 -1.49 -6.96 -14.32
C SER A 30 -2.32 -5.88 -13.62
N GLU A 31 -3.34 -5.37 -14.33
CA GLU A 31 -4.33 -4.46 -13.77
C GLU A 31 -5.22 -5.11 -12.69
N MET A 32 -5.31 -6.45 -12.66
CA MET A 32 -6.15 -7.19 -11.72
C MET A 32 -5.67 -7.11 -10.27
N HIS A 33 -4.41 -6.72 -10.03
CA HIS A 33 -3.88 -6.60 -8.67
C HIS A 33 -4.59 -5.51 -7.84
N VAL A 34 -5.05 -4.43 -8.46
CA VAL A 34 -5.76 -3.35 -7.76
C VAL A 34 -7.16 -3.80 -7.30
N PRO A 35 -8.04 -4.35 -8.16
CA PRO A 35 -9.33 -4.89 -7.74
C PRO A 35 -9.25 -5.96 -6.65
N ILE A 36 -8.19 -6.76 -6.63
CA ILE A 36 -7.97 -7.76 -5.57
C ILE A 36 -7.74 -7.07 -4.22
N LEU A 37 -6.92 -6.01 -4.17
CA LEU A 37 -6.70 -5.25 -2.95
C LEU A 37 -7.96 -4.53 -2.49
N GLU A 38 -8.74 -3.96 -3.41
CA GLU A 38 -10.00 -3.29 -3.10
C GLU A 38 -11.00 -4.26 -2.45
N ARG A 39 -11.13 -5.47 -2.99
CA ARG A 39 -11.97 -6.51 -2.39
C ARG A 39 -11.54 -6.84 -0.96
N TRP A 40 -10.25 -7.00 -0.70
CA TRP A 40 -9.75 -7.29 0.65
C TRP A 40 -9.92 -6.10 1.61
N ILE A 41 -9.77 -4.87 1.10
CA ILE A 41 -10.06 -3.66 1.88
C ILE A 41 -11.52 -3.67 2.32
N ASP A 42 -12.46 -3.89 1.40
CA ASP A 42 -13.89 -3.90 1.70
C ASP A 42 -14.24 -5.00 2.71
N GLU A 43 -13.70 -6.21 2.54
CA GLU A 43 -13.91 -7.34 3.44
C GLU A 43 -13.50 -7.03 4.89
N TYR A 44 -12.34 -6.40 5.07
CA TYR A 44 -11.85 -6.03 6.41
C TYR A 44 -12.55 -4.79 6.94
N HIS A 45 -12.84 -3.81 6.08
CA HIS A 45 -13.53 -2.58 6.46
C HIS A 45 -14.92 -2.86 7.02
N ASN A 46 -15.68 -3.77 6.42
CA ASN A 46 -17.02 -4.15 6.88
C ASN A 46 -17.04 -4.77 8.29
N GLN A 47 -15.88 -5.23 8.77
CA GLN A 47 -15.73 -5.78 10.12
C GLN A 47 -15.18 -4.75 11.11
N LEU A 48 -14.79 -3.56 10.67
CA LEU A 48 -14.17 -2.56 11.53
C LEU A 48 -15.20 -1.55 12.06
N PRO A 49 -15.01 -1.03 13.28
CA PRO A 49 -15.76 0.13 13.71
C PRO A 49 -15.42 1.33 12.80
N ALA A 50 -16.42 2.18 12.58
CA ALA A 50 -16.29 3.39 11.78
C ALA A 50 -15.11 4.25 12.28
N LEU A 51 -14.26 4.69 11.37
CA LEU A 51 -13.13 5.55 11.70
C LEU A 51 -13.59 7.01 11.76
N THR A 52 -13.87 7.50 12.96
CA THR A 52 -14.33 8.88 13.19
C THR A 52 -13.21 9.85 13.54
N ASN A 53 -12.05 9.33 13.95
CA ASN A 53 -10.91 10.11 14.38
C ASN A 53 -9.62 9.61 13.71
N PHE A 54 -8.61 10.48 13.61
CA PHE A 54 -7.26 10.03 13.28
C PHE A 54 -6.73 9.11 14.38
N ILE A 55 -6.02 8.05 13.96
CA ILE A 55 -5.39 7.08 14.86
C ILE A 55 -3.87 7.18 14.77
N LEU A 56 -3.21 6.99 15.90
CA LEU A 56 -1.78 6.80 15.99
C LEU A 56 -1.41 5.34 15.65
N PRO A 57 -0.23 5.09 15.04
CA PRO A 57 0.27 3.74 14.82
C PRO A 57 0.39 2.94 16.13
N SER A 58 -0.60 2.11 16.43
CA SER A 58 -0.78 1.43 17.72
C SER A 58 -1.64 0.16 17.55
N GLY A 59 -2.20 -0.41 18.61
CA GLY A 59 -3.05 -1.61 18.50
C GLY A 59 -2.30 -2.95 18.49
N GLY A 60 -1.16 -3.03 19.18
CA GLY A 60 -0.39 -4.27 19.31
C GLY A 60 0.71 -4.46 18.26
N LYS A 61 1.49 -5.54 18.41
CA LYS A 61 2.71 -5.76 17.61
C LYS A 61 2.41 -5.92 16.12
N ALA A 62 1.38 -6.70 15.77
CA ALA A 62 1.00 -6.92 14.38
C ALA A 62 0.54 -5.61 13.70
N SER A 63 -0.38 -4.89 14.34
CA SER A 63 -0.87 -3.60 13.84
C SER A 63 0.26 -2.57 13.68
N SER A 64 1.13 -2.41 14.67
CA SER A 64 2.27 -1.50 14.59
C SER A 64 3.22 -1.84 13.44
N LEU A 65 3.52 -3.12 13.21
CA LEU A 65 4.37 -3.55 12.09
C LEU A 65 3.70 -3.31 10.73
N LEU A 66 2.38 -3.50 10.63
CA LEU A 66 1.62 -3.18 9.41
C LEU A 66 1.62 -1.66 9.13
N HIS A 67 1.54 -0.82 10.16
CA HIS A 67 1.72 0.61 10.00
C HIS A 67 3.15 0.98 9.55
N VAL A 68 4.19 0.32 10.06
CA VAL A 68 5.56 0.50 9.55
C VAL A 68 5.62 0.14 8.07
N ALA A 69 5.12 -1.05 7.68
CA ALA A 69 5.07 -1.47 6.28
C ALA A 69 4.31 -0.45 5.40
N ARG A 70 3.20 0.12 5.89
CA ARG A 70 2.45 1.18 5.21
C ARG A 70 3.31 2.41 4.95
N THR A 71 4.08 2.88 5.93
CA THR A 71 4.96 4.05 5.73
C THR A 71 6.07 3.78 4.71
N VAL A 72 6.62 2.57 4.68
CA VAL A 72 7.60 2.14 3.67
C VAL A 72 6.95 2.05 2.29
N CYS A 73 5.73 1.52 2.19
CA CYS A 73 4.96 1.49 0.95
C CYS A 73 4.68 2.90 0.40
N ARG A 74 4.29 3.86 1.26
CA ARG A 74 4.14 5.27 0.86
C ARG A 74 5.46 5.91 0.44
N ARG A 75 6.58 5.53 1.05
CA ARG A 75 7.91 5.97 0.60
C ARG A 75 8.24 5.41 -0.78
N ALA A 76 7.96 4.14 -1.04
CA ALA A 76 8.16 3.52 -2.34
C ALA A 76 7.30 4.19 -3.43
N GLU A 77 6.01 4.41 -3.16
CA GLU A 77 5.10 5.13 -4.05
C GLU A 77 5.66 6.51 -4.44
N ARG A 78 6.11 7.33 -3.49
CA ARG A 78 6.69 8.65 -3.80
C ARG A 78 7.92 8.57 -4.70
N ARG A 79 8.69 7.47 -4.67
CA ARG A 79 9.84 7.26 -5.57
C ARG A 79 9.41 6.80 -6.96
N VAL A 80 8.28 6.11 -7.06
CA VAL A 80 7.74 5.57 -8.32
C VAL A 80 6.89 6.59 -9.07
N VAL A 81 6.20 7.50 -8.37
CA VAL A 81 5.34 8.52 -8.98
C VAL A 81 6.05 9.29 -10.11
N PRO A 82 7.27 9.85 -9.94
CA PRO A 82 7.96 10.54 -11.02
C PRO A 82 8.24 9.65 -12.24
N LEU A 83 8.55 8.37 -12.02
CA LEU A 83 8.83 7.40 -13.09
C LEU A 83 7.57 7.00 -13.88
N VAL A 84 6.42 6.99 -13.20
CA VAL A 84 5.12 6.82 -13.86
C VAL A 84 4.78 8.07 -14.66
N THR A 85 5.00 9.26 -14.09
CA THR A 85 4.74 10.54 -14.77
C THR A 85 5.61 10.73 -16.02
N SER A 86 6.86 10.27 -16.02
CA SER A 86 7.73 10.31 -17.20
C SER A 86 7.38 9.24 -18.25
N GLY A 87 6.53 8.27 -17.93
CA GLY A 87 6.21 7.14 -18.81
C GLY A 87 7.21 5.99 -18.77
N SER A 88 8.24 6.08 -17.90
CA SER A 88 9.29 5.07 -17.77
C SER A 88 8.79 3.77 -17.12
N VAL A 89 7.73 3.84 -16.30
CA VAL A 89 7.15 2.71 -15.54
C VAL A 89 5.65 2.59 -15.86
N ASP A 90 5.12 1.36 -15.76
CA ASP A 90 3.70 1.12 -15.96
C ASP A 90 2.84 1.86 -14.90
N PRO A 91 1.81 2.64 -15.29
CA PRO A 91 0.96 3.36 -14.34
C PRO A 91 0.23 2.46 -13.34
N ASN A 92 -0.03 1.19 -13.69
CA ASN A 92 -0.67 0.24 -12.79
C ASN A 92 0.21 -0.13 -11.59
N VAL A 93 1.54 -0.03 -11.71
CA VAL A 93 2.46 -0.18 -10.57
C VAL A 93 2.22 0.94 -9.55
N GLY A 94 2.09 2.18 -10.02
CA GLY A 94 1.78 3.34 -9.18
C GLY A 94 0.44 3.17 -8.46
N LYS A 95 -0.62 2.79 -9.20
CA LYS A 95 -1.95 2.52 -8.64
C LYS A 95 -1.92 1.39 -7.61
N PHE A 96 -1.20 0.31 -7.88
CA PHE A 96 -1.06 -0.81 -6.94
C PHE A 96 -0.37 -0.39 -5.66
N LEU A 97 0.75 0.34 -5.73
CA LEU A 97 1.42 0.85 -4.54
C LEU A 97 0.47 1.77 -3.75
N ASN A 98 -0.21 2.70 -4.42
CA ASN A 98 -1.23 3.56 -3.81
C ASN A 98 -2.24 2.73 -3.00
N ARG A 99 -2.92 1.79 -3.65
CA ARG A 99 -3.94 0.97 -3.01
C ARG A 99 -3.39 0.02 -1.93
N LEU A 100 -2.16 -0.48 -2.10
CA LEU A 100 -1.52 -1.38 -1.13
C LEU A 100 -1.34 -0.71 0.23
N SER A 101 -1.07 0.59 0.30
CA SER A 101 -0.96 1.23 1.62
C SER A 101 -2.32 1.42 2.29
N ASP A 102 -3.39 1.59 1.52
CA ASP A 102 -4.75 1.63 2.08
C ASP A 102 -5.10 0.26 2.65
N PHE A 103 -4.77 -0.81 1.91
CA PHE A 103 -4.88 -2.17 2.42
C PHE A 103 -4.06 -2.37 3.71
N LEU A 104 -2.80 -1.94 3.75
CA LEU A 104 -1.96 -2.06 4.95
C LEU A 104 -2.50 -1.25 6.13
N PHE A 105 -3.16 -0.11 5.88
CA PHE A 105 -3.87 0.63 6.90
C PHE A 105 -5.06 -0.17 7.44
N THR A 106 -5.95 -0.63 6.57
CA THR A 106 -7.14 -1.41 6.95
C THR A 106 -6.75 -2.71 7.66
N ALA A 107 -5.73 -3.41 7.17
CA ALA A 107 -5.19 -4.63 7.79
C ALA A 107 -4.60 -4.35 9.19
N ALA A 108 -3.94 -3.21 9.40
CA ALA A 108 -3.44 -2.83 10.73
C ALA A 108 -4.59 -2.69 11.74
N ARG A 109 -5.64 -1.97 11.36
CA ARG A 109 -6.85 -1.82 12.19
C ARG A 109 -7.51 -3.17 12.47
N PHE A 110 -7.61 -4.02 11.45
CA PHE A 110 -8.22 -5.34 11.56
C PHE A 110 -7.42 -6.27 12.49
N ALA A 111 -6.09 -6.21 12.43
CA ALA A 111 -5.21 -6.94 13.34
C ALA A 111 -5.40 -6.47 14.79
N ALA A 112 -5.44 -5.15 15.04
CA ALA A 112 -5.70 -4.60 16.37
C ALA A 112 -7.04 -5.09 16.93
N LYS A 113 -8.11 -5.01 16.14
CA LYS A 113 -9.44 -5.51 16.51
C LYS A 113 -9.42 -7.00 16.85
N THR A 114 -8.83 -7.82 15.99
CA THR A 114 -8.78 -9.28 16.15
C THR A 114 -7.99 -9.70 17.39
N GLU A 115 -6.95 -8.96 17.76
CA GLU A 115 -6.16 -9.17 18.99
C GLU A 115 -6.80 -8.53 20.25
N GLY A 116 -7.97 -7.89 20.14
CA GLY A 116 -8.61 -7.18 21.25
C GLY A 116 -7.79 -5.99 21.76
N ARG A 117 -7.00 -5.36 20.89
CA ARG A 117 -6.15 -4.21 21.21
C ARG A 117 -6.80 -2.91 20.76
N GLU A 118 -6.71 -1.89 21.59
CA GLU A 118 -7.24 -0.56 21.26
C GLU A 118 -6.25 0.27 20.42
N GLU A 119 -6.81 0.98 19.44
CA GLU A 119 -6.11 1.98 18.64
C GLU A 119 -6.10 3.31 19.41
N LYS A 120 -4.94 3.95 19.54
CA LYS A 120 -4.82 5.25 20.20
C LYS A 120 -5.32 6.35 19.27
N ILE A 121 -6.28 7.13 19.74
CA ILE A 121 -6.77 8.32 19.04
C ILE A 121 -5.69 9.41 19.08
N TYR A 122 -5.47 10.06 17.94
CA TYR A 122 -4.61 11.24 17.86
C TYR A 122 -5.32 12.46 18.46
N HIS A 123 -4.62 13.14 19.37
CA HIS A 123 -5.03 14.44 19.88
C HIS A 123 -4.03 15.49 19.41
N ARG A 124 -4.52 16.59 18.84
CA ARG A 124 -3.68 17.72 18.47
C ARG A 124 -3.11 18.34 19.74
N VAL A 125 -1.79 18.45 19.81
CA VAL A 125 -1.11 19.14 20.92
C VAL A 125 -1.13 20.64 20.60
N ASP A 126 -1.75 21.44 21.47
CA ASP A 126 -1.65 22.89 21.40
C ASP A 126 -0.32 23.34 22.03
N PRO A 127 0.55 24.05 21.28
CA PRO A 127 1.76 24.60 21.83
C PRO A 127 1.40 25.83 22.67
N SER A 128 1.21 25.64 23.98
CA SER A 128 1.15 26.73 24.97
C SER A 128 2.49 27.46 25.07
#